data_AF-K0Z2R5-F1
#
_entry.id   AF-K0Z2R5-F1
#
_cell.length_a   1.000
_cell.length_b   1.000
_cell.length_c   1.000
_cell.angle_alpha   90.00
_cell.angle_beta   90.00
_cell.angle_gamma   90.00
#
_symmetry.space_group_name_H-M   'P 1'
#
loop_
_entity.id
_entity.type
_entity.pdbx_description
1 polymer ?
#
loop_
_entity_poly.entity_id
_entity_poly.type
_entity_poly.pdbx_seq_one_letter_code
_entity_poly.pdbx_strand_id
1 'polypeptide(L)' 'MYRYLWYYLPGPTWLKLVELLVLLAAVFFLLMEVVFPWLSQLMPYNDVEVG' A
#
# COMPACT_ATOMS: atom_id res chain seq x y z
N MET A 1 -5.22 -13.56 -17.96
CA MET A 1 -5.66 -12.69 -16.85
C MET A 1 -4.61 -11.65 -16.43
N TYR A 2 -3.29 -11.87 -16.57
CA TYR A 2 -2.27 -10.80 -16.39
C TYR A 2 -2.09 -9.87 -17.60
N ARG A 3 -2.54 -10.31 -18.80
CA ARG A 3 -2.37 -9.57 -20.05
C ARG A 3 -3.11 -8.23 -20.07
N TYR A 4 -4.27 -8.15 -19.40
CA TYR A 4 -5.08 -6.92 -19.33
C TYR A 4 -4.40 -5.81 -18.52
N LEU A 5 -3.84 -6.13 -17.35
CA LEU A 5 -3.05 -5.19 -16.55
C LEU A 5 -1.82 -4.69 -17.33
N TRP A 6 -1.17 -5.59 -18.09
CA TRP A 6 0.00 -5.22 -18.89
C TRP A 6 -0.31 -4.33 -20.10
N TYR A 7 -1.56 -4.27 -20.56
CA TYR A 7 -1.95 -3.37 -21.66
C TYR A 7 -2.38 -1.97 -21.18
N TYR A 8 -2.81 -1.84 -19.93
CA TYR A 8 -3.23 -0.55 -19.36
C TYR A 8 -2.06 0.32 -18.91
N LEU A 9 -0.95 -0.29 -18.51
CA LEU A 9 0.26 0.43 -18.10
C LEU A 9 0.95 1.03 -19.35
N PRO A 10 1.10 2.36 -19.44
CA PRO A 10 1.71 3.01 -20.59
C PRO A 10 3.21 2.72 -20.69
N GLY A 11 3.74 2.67 -21.92
CA GLY A 11 5.18 2.60 -22.16
C GLY A 11 5.79 1.20 -22.29
N PRO A 12 7.13 1.12 -22.44
CA PRO A 12 7.90 -0.12 -22.57
C PRO A 12 7.90 -0.96 -21.29
N THR A 13 8.24 -2.25 -21.40
CA THR A 13 8.19 -3.23 -20.30
C THR A 13 8.93 -2.79 -19.02
N TRP A 14 10.04 -2.07 -19.15
CA TRP A 14 10.80 -1.57 -17.99
C TRP A 14 10.04 -0.45 -17.24
N LEU A 15 9.33 0.43 -17.94
CA LEU A 15 8.51 1.48 -17.32
C LEU A 15 7.35 0.86 -16.54
N LYS A 16 6.72 -0.17 -17.08
CA LYS A 16 5.64 -0.91 -16.39
C LYS A 16 6.11 -1.52 -15.07
N LEU A 17 7.35 -2.02 -15.02
CA LEU A 17 7.94 -2.54 -13.79
C LEU A 17 8.16 -1.44 -12.76
N VAL A 18 8.67 -0.28 -13.19
CA VAL A 18 8.85 0.88 -12.31
C VAL A 18 7.50 1.38 -11.79
N GLU A 19 6.50 1.52 -12.65
CA GLU A 19 5.14 1.93 -12.26
C GLU A 19 4.53 0.96 -11.23
N LEU A 20 4.70 -0.35 -11.43
CA LEU A 20 4.25 -1.35 -10.46
C LEU A 20 4.95 -1.22 -9.10
N LEU A 21 6.26 -0.98 -9.10
CA LEU A 21 7.02 -0.76 -7.87
C LEU A 21 6.56 0.52 -7.16
N VAL A 22 6.30 1.60 -7.91
CA VAL A 22 5.77 2.85 -7.37
C VAL A 22 4.37 2.64 -6.78
N LEU A 23 3.48 1.94 -7.48
CA LEU A 23 2.15 1.62 -6.97
C LEU A 23 2.21 0.77 -5.70
N LEU A 24 3.10 -0.23 -5.67
CA LEU A 24 3.29 -1.07 -4.49
C LEU A 24 3.80 -0.24 -3.30
N ALA A 25 4.78 0.63 -3.52
CA ALA A 25 5.30 1.52 -2.50
C ALA A 25 4.20 2.49 -2.01
N ALA A 26 3.42 3.08 -2.92
CA ALA A 26 2.33 3.97 -2.58
C ALA A 26 1.26 3.28 -1.71
N VAL A 27 0.87 2.05 -2.05
CA VAL A 27 -0.05 1.26 -1.23
C VAL A 27 0.55 0.95 0.14
N PHE A 28 1.83 0.57 0.20
CA PHE A 28 2.53 0.32 1.45
C PHE A 28 2.54 1.56 2.36
N PHE A 29 2.92 2.73 1.83
CA PHE A 29 2.91 3.98 2.59
C PHE A 29 1.51 4.40 3.02
N LEU A 30 0.51 4.27 2.13
CA LEU A 30 -0.89 4.56 2.49
C LEU A 30 -1.35 3.68 3.66
N LEU A 31 -1.00 2.39 3.64
CA LEU A 31 -1.34 1.47 4.71
C LEU A 31 -0.64 1.85 6.02
N MET A 32 0.66 2.18 5.98
CA MET A 32 1.45 2.44 7.18
C MET A 32 1.21 3.85 7.78
N GLU A 33 1.03 4.87 6.95
CA GLU A 33 0.91 6.26 7.40
C GLU A 33 -0.54 6.69 7.67
N VAL A 34 -1.52 6.05 7.00
CA VAL A 34 -2.93 6.47 7.11
C VAL A 34 -3.78 5.39 7.73
N VAL A 35 -3.78 4.18 7.15
CA VAL A 35 -4.70 3.11 7.57
C VAL A 35 -4.31 2.56 8.94
N PHE A 36 -3.02 2.29 9.16
CA PHE A 36 -2.55 1.72 10.42
C PHE A 36 -2.76 2.66 11.62
N PRO A 37 -2.46 3.98 11.56
CA PRO A 37 -2.73 4.89 12.67
C PRO A 37 -4.22 5.08 12.96
N TRP A 38 -5.06 4.97 11.93
CA TRP A 38 -6.51 4.97 12.11
C TRP A 38 -7.00 3.68 12.77
N LEU A 39 -6.54 2.52 12.30
CA LEU A 39 -6.89 1.22 12.86
C LEU A 39 -6.36 1.03 14.28
N SER A 40 -5.17 1.55 14.57
CA SER A 40 -4.56 1.42 15.89
C SER A 40 -5.50 1.97 16.94
N GLN A 41 -6.11 3.14 16.75
CA GLN A 41 -7.04 3.76 17.71
C GLN A 41 -8.25 2.89 18.07
N LEU A 42 -8.63 1.96 17.20
CA LEU A 42 -9.77 1.06 17.40
C LEU A 42 -9.36 -0.25 18.07
N MET A 43 -8.06 -0.49 18.25
CA MET A 43 -7.55 -1.73 18.82
C MET A 43 -7.70 -1.74 20.34
N PRO A 44 -8.33 -2.78 20.92
CA PRO A 44 -8.65 -2.87 22.35
C PRO A 44 -7.43 -3.15 23.25
N TYR A 45 -6.22 -3.08 22.71
CA TYR A 45 -4.96 -3.39 23.40
C TYR A 45 -4.04 -2.18 23.56
N ASN A 46 -4.47 -0.99 23.13
CA ASN A 46 -3.66 0.23 23.22
C ASN A 46 -3.69 0.88 24.61
N ASP A 47 -4.62 0.47 25.46
CA ASP A 47 -4.65 0.91 26.85
C ASP A 47 -3.56 0.15 27.61
N VAL A 48 -2.34 0.68 27.62
CA VAL A 48 -1.34 0.36 28.64
C VAL A 48 -1.82 1.00 29.94
N GLU A 49 -2.61 0.24 30.70
CA GLU A 49 -2.90 0.57 32.09
C GLU A 49 -1.59 0.51 32.87
N VAL A 50 -0.92 1.66 33.01
CA VAL A 50 0.19 1.84 33.94
C VAL A 50 -0.41 1.98 35.33
N GLY A 51 -0.59 0.84 36.01
CA GLY A 51 -0.92 0.73 37.44
C GLY A 51 0.30 0.54 38.31
#